data_AF-A0A9P9P9S6-F1
#
_entry.id   AF-A0A9P9P9S6-F1
#
_cell.length_a   1.000
_cell.length_b   1.000
_cell.length_c   1.000
_cell.angle_alpha   90.00
_cell.angle_beta   90.00
_cell.angle_gamma   90.00
#
_symmetry.space_group_name_H-M   'P 1'
#
loop_
_entity.id
_entity.type
_entity.pdbx_description
1 polymer ?
#
loop_
_entity_poly.entity_id
_entity_poly.type
_entity_poly.pdbx_seq_one_letter_code
_entity_poly.pdbx_strand_id
1 'polypeptide(L)'
;MASLTVPRAAMRSLSRATPSLRSQTPRIATRCLHQQSSPITASRSQHRPKARPWNQSAAAPSVVTSARRTMFIQTEPTPNADALKFNPNQRVLPESISSPFLEYLSPRSTLAPPHPSPLAAQLLNIDGVTSVFFGADYITVTKDSGTPWAHVKPEVFAIINEFMTSGQAIVNTVAAKAGEQGQGGQEADSLAYDENDDDVIGMIKELLDTRVRPAIQEDGGDIEFRGFNDGQVLLKLRGACRTCDSSTVTLKNGIESMLMHYIEEVKGVQQVMDQEEEIAMKEFAKFEEKLRQQKGPDAAPTTVGKGSLDYAEG
;
A
#
# COMPACT_ATOMS: atom_id res chain seq x y z
N MET A 1 54.01 19.22 18.80
CA MET A 1 53.97 19.05 20.27
C MET A 1 52.52 19.30 20.68
N ALA A 2 51.81 18.47 21.44
CA ALA A 2 52.06 17.15 22.05
C ALA A 2 50.81 16.25 21.77
N SER A 3 50.72 14.92 21.90
CA SER A 3 51.18 13.93 22.91
C SER A 3 50.57 14.16 24.30
N LEU A 4 49.90 13.21 24.98
CA LEU A 4 49.44 11.83 24.68
C LEU A 4 47.92 11.72 25.08
N THR A 5 47.19 10.62 25.34
CA THR A 5 47.45 9.17 25.59
C THR A 5 46.16 8.34 25.35
N VAL A 6 46.23 7.01 25.40
CA VAL A 6 45.07 6.06 25.41
C VAL A 6 45.28 5.01 26.52
N PRO A 7 44.24 4.53 27.21
CA PRO A 7 44.22 3.20 27.82
C PRO A 7 43.08 2.29 27.26
N ARG A 8 43.16 0.98 27.55
CA ARG A 8 42.44 -0.08 26.81
C ARG A 8 42.08 -1.29 27.69
N ALA A 9 40.81 -1.68 27.72
CA ALA A 9 40.27 -2.97 28.19
C ALA A 9 38.94 -3.24 27.43
N ALA A 10 38.55 -4.43 26.96
CA ALA A 10 38.58 -5.78 27.53
C ALA A 10 37.59 -5.93 28.72
N MET A 11 36.75 -6.98 28.84
CA MET A 11 36.66 -8.24 28.09
C MET A 11 35.32 -8.94 28.41
N ARG A 12 34.77 -9.77 27.49
CA ARG A 12 34.29 -11.17 27.73
C ARG A 12 33.30 -11.65 26.67
N SER A 13 33.59 -12.80 26.07
CA SER A 13 32.60 -13.71 25.49
C SER A 13 32.07 -14.66 26.58
N LEU A 14 30.90 -15.26 26.35
CA LEU A 14 30.42 -16.43 27.08
C LEU A 14 29.90 -17.46 26.09
N SER A 15 30.21 -18.73 26.34
CA SER A 15 29.81 -19.86 25.48
C SER A 15 29.39 -21.04 26.33
N ARG A 16 28.16 -21.53 26.12
CA ARG A 16 27.66 -22.87 26.47
C ARG A 16 26.51 -23.16 25.52
N ALA A 17 26.56 -24.19 24.67
CA ALA A 17 26.60 -25.63 24.93
C ALA A 17 25.19 -26.25 24.94
N THR A 18 25.07 -27.45 24.37
CA THR A 18 23.80 -28.12 24.06
C THR A 18 23.19 -28.85 25.26
N PRO A 19 21.99 -29.41 25.08
CA PRO A 19 21.97 -30.88 25.05
C PRO A 19 21.22 -31.47 23.85
N SER A 20 21.59 -32.71 23.51
CA SER A 20 20.83 -33.57 22.59
C SER A 20 19.67 -34.26 23.33
N LEU A 21 18.54 -34.48 22.65
CA LEU A 21 17.51 -35.44 23.06
C LEU A 21 17.08 -36.35 21.90
N ARG A 22 16.54 -37.52 22.25
CA ARG A 22 16.53 -38.72 21.39
C ARG A 22 15.26 -39.56 21.60
N SER A 23 14.37 -39.59 20.62
CA SER A 23 13.23 -40.52 20.52
C SER A 23 12.99 -40.86 19.05
N GLN A 24 13.45 -42.02 18.56
CA GLN A 24 12.82 -43.34 18.70
C GLN A 24 11.53 -43.49 17.87
N THR A 25 11.63 -44.29 16.81
CA THR A 25 10.51 -44.78 15.99
C THR A 25 9.90 -46.05 16.58
N PRO A 26 8.56 -46.19 16.65
CA PRO A 26 7.93 -47.51 16.77
C PRO A 26 7.93 -48.25 15.42
N ARG A 27 7.88 -49.59 15.46
CA ARG A 27 7.91 -50.45 14.26
C ARG A 27 6.52 -50.86 13.79
N ILE A 28 6.44 -51.23 12.51
CA ILE A 28 5.32 -51.98 11.90
C ILE A 28 5.05 -53.26 12.69
N ALA A 29 3.77 -53.60 12.89
CA ALA A 29 3.33 -54.92 13.33
C ALA A 29 2.17 -55.40 12.45
N THR A 30 2.45 -56.32 11.53
CA THR A 30 1.43 -57.01 10.72
C THR A 30 0.83 -58.17 11.50
N ARG A 31 -0.50 -58.37 11.38
CA ARG A 31 -1.16 -59.63 11.76
C ARG A 31 -2.20 -60.03 10.74
N CYS A 32 -1.89 -61.06 9.97
CA CYS A 32 -2.86 -61.80 9.17
C CYS A 32 -3.33 -63.04 9.95
N LEU A 33 -4.64 -63.23 10.01
CA LEU A 33 -5.36 -64.48 10.26
C LEU A 33 -6.69 -64.27 9.49
N HIS A 34 -7.02 -64.98 8.42
CA HIS A 34 -7.31 -66.42 8.33
C HIS A 34 -8.18 -66.95 9.50
N GLN A 35 -9.22 -67.76 9.30
CA GLN A 35 -10.01 -68.16 8.11
C GLN A 35 -11.05 -69.15 8.66
N GLN A 36 -12.33 -69.08 8.28
CA GLN A 36 -13.15 -70.26 7.94
C GLN A 36 -14.60 -69.92 7.57
N SER A 37 -15.24 -70.89 6.94
CA SER A 37 -16.56 -70.83 6.30
C SER A 37 -17.44 -71.98 6.77
N SER A 38 -18.76 -71.80 6.76
CA SER A 38 -19.72 -72.90 6.52
C SER A 38 -21.05 -72.37 5.98
N PRO A 39 -21.87 -73.18 5.28
CA PRO A 39 -22.73 -72.66 4.21
C PRO A 39 -24.21 -73.13 4.31
N ILE A 40 -24.93 -72.99 3.19
CA ILE A 40 -26.22 -73.62 2.83
C ILE A 40 -27.49 -72.94 3.37
N THR A 41 -28.22 -72.28 2.47
CA THR A 41 -29.53 -72.79 1.96
C THR A 41 -29.89 -72.04 0.67
N ALA A 42 -30.50 -72.73 -0.29
CA ALA A 42 -30.88 -72.17 -1.58
C ALA A 42 -32.37 -71.84 -1.66
N SER A 43 -32.71 -70.79 -2.41
CA SER A 43 -34.05 -70.63 -2.99
C SER A 43 -33.94 -70.04 -4.40
N ARG A 44 -34.85 -70.46 -5.29
CA ARG A 44 -34.96 -69.99 -6.67
C ARG A 44 -36.21 -69.12 -6.84
N SER A 45 -36.03 -67.85 -7.19
CA SER A 45 -36.96 -67.20 -8.14
C SER A 45 -36.43 -65.90 -8.76
N GLN A 46 -36.19 -65.98 -10.08
CA GLN A 46 -36.55 -64.96 -11.08
C GLN A 46 -35.80 -63.62 -11.16
N HIS A 47 -35.95 -63.00 -12.34
CA HIS A 47 -35.49 -61.66 -12.76
C HIS A 47 -34.01 -61.31 -12.56
N ARG A 48 -33.19 -61.68 -13.55
CA ARG A 48 -31.89 -61.04 -13.85
C ARG A 48 -32.10 -59.79 -14.71
N PRO A 49 -32.10 -58.56 -14.17
CA PRO A 49 -32.06 -57.37 -15.01
C PRO A 49 -30.75 -57.35 -15.82
N LYS A 50 -30.83 -56.99 -17.10
CA LYS A 50 -29.63 -56.71 -17.90
C LYS A 50 -29.09 -55.34 -17.47
N ALA A 51 -28.01 -55.32 -16.69
CA ALA A 51 -27.26 -54.10 -16.44
C ALA A 51 -26.83 -53.51 -17.79
N ARG A 52 -27.23 -52.26 -18.08
CA ARG A 52 -26.60 -51.48 -19.14
C ARG A 52 -25.13 -51.30 -18.76
N PRO A 53 -24.17 -51.37 -19.71
CA PRO A 53 -22.83 -50.86 -19.44
C PRO A 53 -22.97 -49.37 -19.14
N TRP A 54 -22.74 -49.00 -17.88
CA TRP A 54 -22.60 -47.61 -17.51
C TRP A 54 -21.26 -47.14 -18.08
N ASN A 55 -21.30 -46.33 -19.15
CA ASN A 55 -20.11 -45.63 -19.61
C ASN A 55 -19.66 -44.69 -18.49
N GLN A 56 -18.74 -45.18 -17.65
CA GLN A 56 -17.92 -44.32 -16.84
C GLN A 56 -17.08 -43.51 -17.82
N SER A 57 -17.52 -42.30 -18.16
CA SER A 57 -16.62 -41.29 -18.67
C SER A 57 -15.50 -41.17 -17.64
N ALA A 58 -14.30 -41.62 -17.99
CA ALA A 58 -13.14 -41.41 -17.16
C ALA A 58 -12.98 -39.90 -17.00
N ALA A 59 -13.33 -39.39 -15.81
CA ALA A 59 -13.10 -37.99 -15.49
C ALA A 59 -11.60 -37.75 -15.67
N ALA A 60 -11.24 -36.92 -16.65
CA ALA A 60 -9.85 -36.53 -16.85
C ALA A 60 -9.33 -36.01 -15.49
N PRO A 61 -8.13 -36.43 -15.05
CA PRO A 61 -7.63 -36.02 -13.75
C PRO A 61 -7.55 -34.49 -13.74
N SER A 62 -8.45 -33.86 -12.97
CA SER A 62 -8.45 -32.43 -12.82
C SER A 62 -7.09 -32.03 -12.30
N VAL A 63 -6.34 -31.27 -13.10
CA VAL A 63 -5.02 -30.80 -12.71
C VAL A 63 -5.26 -29.84 -11.55
N VAL A 64 -5.11 -30.36 -10.33
CA VAL A 64 -5.06 -29.56 -9.11
C VAL A 64 -3.77 -28.76 -9.22
N THR A 65 -3.88 -27.57 -9.81
CA THR A 65 -2.81 -26.59 -9.89
C THR A 65 -2.28 -26.39 -8.48
N SER A 66 -1.00 -26.70 -8.28
CA SER A 66 -0.40 -26.66 -6.96
C SER A 66 -0.41 -25.22 -6.47
N ALA A 67 -1.36 -24.89 -5.59
CA ALA A 67 -1.48 -23.57 -5.00
C ALA A 67 -0.17 -23.24 -4.29
N ARG A 68 0.61 -22.30 -4.84
CA ARG A 68 1.85 -21.80 -4.23
C ARG A 68 1.49 -21.00 -2.98
N ARG A 69 1.29 -21.72 -1.86
CA ARG A 69 0.93 -21.19 -0.54
C ARG A 69 2.11 -20.46 0.12
N THR A 70 2.51 -19.35 -0.47
CA THR A 70 3.15 -18.19 0.18
C THR A 70 3.35 -17.12 -0.90
N MET A 71 2.52 -16.08 -0.89
CA MET A 71 2.97 -14.80 -1.40
C MET A 71 3.94 -14.21 -0.39
N PHE A 72 5.00 -13.56 -0.86
CA PHE A 72 5.94 -12.83 -0.01
C PHE A 72 5.84 -11.35 -0.35
N ILE A 73 5.00 -10.63 0.40
CA ILE A 73 4.90 -9.17 0.31
C ILE A 73 6.08 -8.60 1.09
N GLN A 74 6.98 -7.92 0.40
CA GLN A 74 8.06 -7.18 1.03
C GLN A 74 7.53 -5.84 1.54
N THR A 75 8.22 -5.21 2.49
CA THR A 75 7.83 -3.88 2.98
C THR A 75 9.04 -2.98 3.14
N GLU A 76 8.95 -1.78 2.57
CA GLU A 76 9.98 -0.76 2.56
C GLU A 76 9.54 0.43 3.43
N PRO A 77 10.40 0.92 4.33
CA PRO A 77 10.12 2.16 5.07
C PRO A 77 10.22 3.35 4.11
N THR A 78 9.36 4.35 4.31
CA THR A 78 9.44 5.64 3.60
C THR A 78 10.05 6.71 4.53
N PRO A 79 10.45 7.90 4.03
CA PRO A 79 10.83 9.03 4.87
C PRO A 79 9.69 9.56 5.77
N ASN A 80 8.45 9.13 5.52
CA ASN A 80 7.29 9.42 6.33
C ASN A 80 7.02 8.26 7.31
N ALA A 81 7.21 8.48 8.61
CA ALA A 81 7.00 7.44 9.63
C ALA A 81 5.57 6.86 9.65
N ASP A 82 4.59 7.62 9.15
CA ASP A 82 3.19 7.24 9.06
C ASP A 82 2.81 6.62 7.70
N ALA A 83 3.76 6.46 6.77
CA ALA A 83 3.55 5.75 5.50
C ALA A 83 4.52 4.57 5.33
N LEU A 84 3.98 3.40 4.95
CA LEU A 84 4.75 2.18 4.70
C LEU A 84 4.40 1.63 3.32
N LYS A 85 5.44 1.28 2.55
CA LYS A 85 5.35 0.73 1.19
C LYS A 85 5.34 -0.80 1.25
N PHE A 86 4.44 -1.42 0.49
CA PHE A 86 4.21 -2.86 0.43
C PHE A 86 4.36 -3.35 -1.01
N ASN A 87 5.35 -4.23 -1.24
CA ASN A 87 5.72 -4.71 -2.56
C ASN A 87 5.30 -6.19 -2.68
N PRO A 88 4.14 -6.51 -3.30
CA PRO A 88 3.66 -7.88 -3.46
C PRO A 88 4.47 -8.72 -4.46
N ASN A 89 5.47 -8.14 -5.13
CA ASN A 89 6.22 -8.73 -6.25
C ASN A 89 5.33 -9.07 -7.46
N GLN A 90 4.27 -8.28 -7.67
CA GLN A 90 3.30 -8.36 -8.76
C GLN A 90 2.77 -6.96 -9.08
N ARG A 91 2.51 -6.68 -10.36
CA ARG A 91 1.86 -5.43 -10.82
C ARG A 91 0.53 -5.21 -10.07
N VAL A 92 0.38 -4.03 -9.48
CA VAL A 92 -0.77 -3.59 -8.68
C VAL A 92 -1.79 -2.87 -9.56
N LEU A 93 -1.33 -1.91 -10.37
CA LEU A 93 -2.17 -1.18 -11.33
C LEU A 93 -2.12 -1.85 -12.71
N PRO A 94 -3.27 -2.32 -13.25
CA PRO A 94 -3.34 -2.90 -14.59
C PRO A 94 -2.96 -1.91 -15.70
N GLU A 95 -2.29 -2.40 -16.75
CA GLU A 95 -1.86 -1.60 -17.92
C GLU A 95 -3.03 -1.08 -18.78
N SER A 96 -4.27 -1.43 -18.43
CA SER A 96 -5.49 -0.84 -18.99
C SER A 96 -5.89 0.50 -18.33
N ILE A 97 -5.19 0.91 -17.27
CA ILE A 97 -5.36 2.21 -16.60
C ILE A 97 -4.27 3.16 -17.13
N SER A 98 -4.70 4.32 -17.62
CA SER A 98 -3.85 5.34 -18.22
C SER A 98 -2.99 6.11 -17.19
N SER A 99 -3.51 6.25 -15.96
CA SER A 99 -2.79 6.89 -14.86
C SER A 99 -1.69 5.97 -14.30
N PRO A 100 -0.45 6.47 -14.05
CA PRO A 100 0.63 5.69 -13.46
C PRO A 100 0.42 5.36 -11.96
N PHE A 101 -0.47 6.09 -11.29
CA PHE A 101 -0.83 5.91 -9.89
C PHE A 101 -2.34 6.08 -9.65
N LEU A 102 -2.82 5.62 -8.48
CA LEU A 102 -4.15 5.97 -7.94
C LEU A 102 -4.06 6.25 -6.44
N GLU A 103 -4.80 7.25 -5.95
CA GLU A 103 -4.80 7.64 -4.53
C GLU A 103 -6.22 7.70 -3.97
N TYR A 104 -6.45 6.97 -2.87
CA TYR A 104 -7.73 6.91 -2.16
C TYR A 104 -7.59 7.55 -0.78
N LEU A 105 -8.27 8.69 -0.60
CA LEU A 105 -8.25 9.49 0.63
C LEU A 105 -9.52 9.34 1.49
N SER A 106 -10.51 8.59 1.01
CA SER A 106 -11.76 8.35 1.74
C SER A 106 -12.47 7.06 1.30
N PRO A 107 -13.28 6.42 2.16
CA PRO A 107 -14.14 5.30 1.76
C PRO A 107 -15.16 5.63 0.66
N ARG A 108 -15.40 6.92 0.37
CA ARG A 108 -16.18 7.35 -0.80
C ARG A 108 -15.36 7.23 -2.09
N SER A 109 -14.09 7.65 -2.09
CA SER A 109 -13.22 7.57 -3.27
C SER A 109 -13.02 6.13 -3.77
N THR A 110 -12.95 5.15 -2.87
CA THR A 110 -12.78 3.73 -3.23
C THR A 110 -13.98 3.11 -3.94
N LEU A 111 -15.13 3.79 -3.93
CA LEU A 111 -16.37 3.38 -4.60
C LEU A 111 -16.75 4.32 -5.76
N ALA A 112 -16.04 5.43 -5.96
CA ALA A 112 -16.32 6.40 -6.99
C ALA A 112 -15.91 5.88 -8.38
N PRO A 113 -16.67 6.20 -9.45
CA PRO A 113 -16.17 6.04 -10.80
C PRO A 113 -15.03 7.06 -11.06
N PRO A 114 -14.10 6.75 -11.98
CA PRO A 114 -14.09 5.58 -12.86
C PRO A 114 -13.27 4.39 -12.35
N HIS A 115 -12.53 4.55 -11.23
CA HIS A 115 -11.60 3.56 -10.69
C HIS A 115 -11.95 3.05 -9.27
N PRO A 116 -13.14 2.44 -9.04
CA PRO A 116 -13.47 1.87 -7.74
C PRO A 116 -12.63 0.62 -7.44
N SER A 117 -11.98 0.59 -6.27
CA SER A 117 -11.10 -0.49 -5.82
C SER A 117 -11.65 -1.20 -4.58
N PRO A 118 -12.01 -2.50 -4.68
CA PRO A 118 -12.40 -3.30 -3.52
C PRO A 118 -11.23 -3.51 -2.55
N LEU A 119 -9.98 -3.57 -3.04
CA LEU A 119 -8.80 -3.66 -2.19
C LEU A 119 -8.62 -2.39 -1.35
N ALA A 120 -8.66 -1.22 -1.97
CA ALA A 120 -8.54 0.05 -1.24
C ALA A 120 -9.71 0.25 -0.27
N ALA A 121 -10.93 -0.16 -0.64
CA ALA A 121 -12.10 -0.10 0.25
C ALA A 121 -11.92 -0.94 1.52
N GLN A 122 -11.32 -2.14 1.42
CA GLN A 122 -11.02 -2.96 2.60
C GLN A 122 -9.81 -2.44 3.39
N LEU A 123 -8.77 -1.92 2.73
CA LEU A 123 -7.61 -1.33 3.40
C LEU A 123 -7.95 -0.05 4.17
N LEU A 124 -8.82 0.82 3.65
CA LEU A 124 -9.36 1.98 4.38
C LEU A 124 -10.35 1.63 5.50
N ASN A 125 -10.73 0.36 5.65
CA ASN A 125 -11.58 -0.14 6.74
C ASN A 125 -10.75 -0.75 7.90
N ILE A 126 -9.42 -0.78 7.79
CA ILE A 126 -8.53 -1.10 8.92
C ILE A 126 -8.47 0.12 9.85
N ASP A 127 -8.57 -0.11 11.17
CA ASP A 127 -8.50 0.98 12.15
C ASP A 127 -7.14 1.70 12.09
N GLY A 128 -7.19 3.03 12.16
CA GLY A 128 -6.03 3.91 12.01
C GLY A 128 -5.49 4.08 10.59
N VAL A 129 -6.05 3.48 9.53
CA VAL A 129 -5.62 3.75 8.14
C VAL A 129 -6.28 5.02 7.59
N THR A 130 -5.49 5.96 7.05
CA THR A 130 -5.96 7.27 6.59
C THR A 130 -6.00 7.45 5.08
N SER A 131 -5.07 6.81 4.34
CA SER A 131 -5.04 6.87 2.88
C SER A 131 -4.29 5.68 2.28
N VAL A 132 -4.74 5.24 1.11
CA VAL A 132 -4.15 4.12 0.35
C VAL A 132 -3.76 4.64 -1.03
N PHE A 133 -2.49 4.44 -1.40
CA PHE A 133 -1.93 4.84 -2.68
C PHE A 133 -1.41 3.59 -3.41
N PHE A 134 -1.72 3.48 -4.69
CA PHE A 134 -1.24 2.43 -5.58
C PHE A 134 -0.25 3.04 -6.59
N GLY A 135 0.97 2.51 -6.63
CA GLY A 135 1.87 2.67 -7.76
C GLY A 135 1.73 1.51 -8.74
N ALA A 136 2.62 1.43 -9.74
CA ALA A 136 2.57 0.38 -10.76
C ALA A 136 2.63 -1.04 -10.17
N ASP A 137 3.52 -1.28 -9.20
CA ASP A 137 3.85 -2.60 -8.63
C ASP A 137 3.94 -2.62 -7.10
N TYR A 138 3.59 -1.51 -6.43
CA TYR A 138 3.58 -1.37 -4.97
C TYR A 138 2.31 -0.68 -4.44
N ILE A 139 2.04 -0.87 -3.15
CA ILE A 139 0.95 -0.23 -2.40
C ILE A 139 1.57 0.54 -1.24
N THR A 140 1.38 1.85 -1.17
CA THR A 140 1.70 2.65 0.01
C THR A 140 0.45 2.82 0.86
N VAL A 141 0.51 2.38 2.12
CA VAL A 141 -0.54 2.64 3.11
C VAL A 141 -0.06 3.74 4.04
N THR A 142 -0.89 4.76 4.25
CA THR A 142 -0.70 5.81 5.27
C THR A 142 -1.64 5.57 6.43
N LYS A 143 -1.15 5.73 7.65
CA LYS A 143 -1.90 5.60 8.90
C LYS A 143 -1.95 6.93 9.67
N ASP A 144 -2.74 6.98 10.75
CA ASP A 144 -2.67 8.04 11.75
C ASP A 144 -1.40 7.89 12.62
N SER A 145 -0.96 9.00 13.24
CA SER A 145 0.28 9.04 14.04
C SER A 145 0.18 8.40 15.43
N GLY A 146 -1.03 8.16 15.96
CA GLY A 146 -1.25 7.50 17.24
C GLY A 146 -1.21 5.98 17.15
N THR A 147 -1.72 5.38 16.07
CA THR A 147 -1.73 3.92 15.89
C THR A 147 -0.33 3.38 15.54
N PRO A 148 0.19 2.37 16.26
CA PRO A 148 1.49 1.78 15.92
C PRO A 148 1.36 0.76 14.77
N TRP A 149 2.38 0.72 13.90
CA TRP A 149 2.47 -0.22 12.77
C TRP A 149 2.33 -1.70 13.14
N ALA A 150 2.55 -2.07 14.41
CA ALA A 150 2.39 -3.43 14.90
C ALA A 150 0.94 -3.97 14.81
N HIS A 151 -0.07 -3.10 14.77
CA HIS A 151 -1.48 -3.48 14.60
C HIS A 151 -1.92 -3.40 13.13
N VAL A 152 -1.59 -2.31 12.45
CA VAL A 152 -1.98 -2.10 11.03
C VAL A 152 -1.30 -3.09 10.07
N LYS A 153 0.00 -3.36 10.25
CA LYS A 153 0.80 -4.13 9.28
C LYS A 153 0.33 -5.58 9.08
N PRO A 154 -0.02 -6.36 10.13
CA PRO A 154 -0.59 -7.70 9.96
C PRO A 154 -1.90 -7.72 9.17
N GLU A 155 -2.79 -6.75 9.39
CA GLU A 155 -4.09 -6.68 8.71
C GLU A 155 -3.92 -6.29 7.24
N VAL A 156 -3.12 -5.25 6.94
CA VAL A 156 -2.76 -4.87 5.56
C VAL A 156 -2.15 -6.05 4.80
N PHE A 157 -1.22 -6.80 5.42
CA PHE A 157 -0.60 -7.97 4.81
C PHE A 157 -1.62 -9.06 4.50
N ALA A 158 -2.56 -9.33 5.41
CA ALA A 158 -3.59 -10.35 5.23
C ALA A 158 -4.50 -10.01 4.04
N ILE A 159 -5.00 -8.78 3.96
CA ILE A 159 -5.92 -8.32 2.90
C ILE A 159 -5.22 -8.32 1.53
N ILE A 160 -3.99 -7.77 1.42
CA ILE A 160 -3.24 -7.79 0.14
C ILE A 160 -2.99 -9.24 -0.30
N ASN A 161 -2.55 -10.12 0.60
CA ASN A 161 -2.32 -11.53 0.30
C ASN A 161 -3.62 -12.25 -0.14
N GLU A 162 -4.77 -11.94 0.45
CA GLU A 162 -6.07 -12.51 0.05
C GLU A 162 -6.49 -12.05 -1.36
N PHE A 163 -6.44 -10.75 -1.66
CA PHE A 163 -6.77 -10.23 -3.00
C PHE A 163 -5.87 -10.83 -4.08
N MET A 164 -4.56 -10.78 -3.87
CA MET A 164 -3.56 -11.25 -4.84
C MET A 164 -3.60 -12.79 -5.02
N THR A 165 -3.97 -13.55 -3.98
CA THR A 165 -4.12 -15.02 -4.08
C THR A 165 -5.47 -15.45 -4.65
N SER A 166 -6.55 -14.67 -4.41
CA SER A 166 -7.89 -14.99 -4.92
C SER A 166 -8.10 -14.59 -6.38
N GLY A 167 -7.24 -13.73 -6.95
CA GLY A 167 -7.35 -13.27 -8.32
C GLY A 167 -8.50 -12.29 -8.56
N GLN A 168 -9.01 -11.65 -7.51
CA GLN A 168 -9.99 -10.58 -7.62
C GLN A 168 -9.37 -9.33 -8.25
N ALA A 169 -10.17 -8.55 -8.97
CA ALA A 169 -9.72 -7.28 -9.56
C ALA A 169 -9.36 -6.28 -8.45
N ILE A 170 -8.09 -5.84 -8.43
CA ILE A 170 -7.56 -4.86 -7.48
C ILE A 170 -8.24 -3.50 -7.67
N VAL A 171 -8.38 -3.08 -8.92
CA VAL A 171 -9.12 -1.89 -9.36
C VAL A 171 -10.10 -2.35 -10.44
N ASN A 172 -11.36 -1.92 -10.33
CA ASN A 172 -12.34 -2.09 -11.41
C ASN A 172 -12.37 -0.82 -12.27
N THR A 173 -12.64 -0.98 -13.57
CA THR A 173 -12.91 0.15 -14.48
C THR A 173 -14.42 0.28 -14.68
N VAL A 174 -15.00 1.40 -14.28
CA VAL A 174 -16.43 1.72 -14.46
C VAL A 174 -16.54 2.99 -15.27
N ALA A 175 -17.23 2.96 -16.41
CA ALA A 175 -17.43 4.15 -17.22
C ALA A 175 -18.14 5.26 -16.41
N ALA A 176 -17.48 6.41 -16.25
CA ALA A 176 -18.05 7.56 -15.56
C ALA A 176 -19.32 8.03 -16.28
N LYS A 177 -20.41 8.24 -15.53
CA LYS A 177 -21.61 8.89 -16.06
C LYS A 177 -21.37 10.38 -16.14
N ALA A 178 -21.57 10.95 -17.33
CA ALA A 178 -21.46 12.39 -17.55
C ALA A 178 -22.39 13.16 -16.59
N GLY A 179 -21.82 13.80 -15.57
CA GLY A 179 -22.54 14.56 -14.55
C GLY A 179 -22.05 14.35 -13.11
N GLU A 180 -21.40 13.22 -12.79
CA GLU A 180 -20.76 13.04 -11.48
C GLU A 180 -19.30 13.52 -11.51
N GLN A 181 -19.00 14.61 -10.80
CA GLN A 181 -17.64 14.96 -10.40
C GLN A 181 -17.16 13.97 -9.32
N GLY A 182 -16.72 12.79 -9.78
CA GLY A 182 -15.79 11.95 -9.02
C GLY A 182 -14.36 12.50 -9.15
N GLN A 183 -13.42 11.86 -8.46
CA GLN A 183 -12.00 12.15 -8.64
C GLN A 183 -11.60 11.73 -10.06
N GLY A 184 -11.37 12.71 -10.92
CA GLY A 184 -11.27 12.49 -12.37
C GLY A 184 -10.93 13.75 -13.17
N GLY A 185 -9.96 14.54 -12.70
CA GLY A 185 -9.30 15.53 -13.56
C GLY A 185 -8.40 14.79 -14.56
N GLN A 186 -8.77 14.82 -15.84
CA GLN A 186 -8.07 14.24 -17.02
C GLN A 186 -7.15 13.04 -16.76
N GLU A 187 -7.66 11.83 -17.04
CA GLU A 187 -6.98 10.55 -16.80
C GLU A 187 -5.88 10.22 -17.82
N ALA A 188 -4.87 11.07 -17.88
CA ALA A 188 -3.59 10.84 -18.51
C ALA A 188 -2.49 11.10 -17.47
N ASP A 189 -1.29 10.55 -17.69
CA ASP A 189 -0.14 10.96 -16.89
C ASP A 189 0.14 12.46 -17.12
N SER A 190 0.08 13.26 -16.06
CA SER A 190 0.37 14.69 -16.09
C SER A 190 1.79 15.05 -16.56
N LEU A 191 2.74 14.10 -16.52
CA LEU A 191 4.10 14.27 -17.02
C LEU A 191 4.31 13.67 -18.44
N ALA A 192 3.29 13.05 -19.03
CA ALA A 192 3.37 12.62 -20.42
C ALA A 192 3.53 13.84 -21.35
N TYR A 193 4.36 13.65 -22.36
CA TYR A 193 4.58 14.59 -23.45
C TYR A 193 3.28 14.82 -24.24
N ASP A 194 2.86 16.08 -24.38
CA ASP A 194 1.80 16.51 -25.27
C ASP A 194 2.41 17.36 -26.40
N GLU A 195 2.00 17.12 -27.65
CA GLU A 195 2.41 17.94 -28.81
C GLU A 195 1.90 19.40 -28.72
N ASN A 196 1.02 19.69 -27.76
CA ASN A 196 0.45 21.00 -27.48
C ASN A 196 1.08 21.71 -26.25
N ASP A 197 2.07 21.11 -25.58
CA ASP A 197 2.84 21.78 -24.52
C ASP A 197 3.73 22.89 -25.11
N ASP A 198 3.89 24.02 -24.40
CA ASP A 198 4.98 24.97 -24.67
C ASP A 198 6.34 24.28 -24.41
N ASP A 199 7.41 24.65 -25.15
CA ASP A 199 8.76 24.09 -24.99
C ASP A 199 9.23 24.04 -23.51
N VAL A 200 8.91 25.09 -22.75
CA VAL A 200 9.23 25.22 -21.32
C VAL A 200 8.45 24.21 -20.48
N ILE A 201 7.18 23.95 -20.80
CA ILE A 201 6.36 22.94 -20.11
C ILE A 201 6.87 21.53 -20.43
N GLY A 202 7.22 21.27 -21.69
CA GLY A 202 7.86 20.01 -22.11
C GLY A 202 9.15 19.73 -21.33
N MET A 203 10.04 20.72 -21.21
CA MET A 203 11.27 20.61 -20.40
C MET A 203 10.96 20.40 -18.90
N ILE A 204 9.96 21.09 -18.33
CA ILE A 204 9.55 20.85 -16.94
C ILE A 204 9.09 19.40 -16.75
N LYS A 205 8.21 18.88 -17.63
CA LYS A 205 7.71 17.51 -17.58
C LYS A 205 8.83 16.47 -17.70
N GLU A 206 9.73 16.63 -18.68
CA GLU A 206 10.88 15.73 -18.87
C GLU A 206 11.80 15.69 -17.64
N LEU A 207 12.13 16.85 -17.06
CA LEU A 207 12.98 16.91 -15.85
C LEU A 207 12.30 16.28 -14.63
N LEU A 208 10.98 16.45 -14.49
CA LEU A 208 10.23 15.84 -13.39
C LEU A 208 10.16 14.31 -13.54
N ASP A 209 9.83 13.80 -14.73
CA ASP A 209 9.69 12.37 -14.97
C ASP A 209 11.04 11.63 -14.91
N THR A 210 12.10 12.21 -15.51
CA THR A 210 13.41 11.54 -15.60
C THR A 210 14.27 11.62 -14.33
N ARG A 211 14.02 12.60 -13.43
CA ARG A 211 14.89 12.84 -12.25
C ARG A 211 14.17 12.89 -10.91
N VAL A 212 12.93 13.36 -10.86
CA VAL A 212 12.21 13.61 -9.59
C VAL A 212 11.29 12.45 -9.25
N ARG A 213 10.42 12.04 -10.19
CA ARG A 213 9.48 10.93 -10.03
C ARG A 213 10.15 9.62 -9.57
N PRO A 214 11.32 9.18 -10.08
CA PRO A 214 11.91 7.89 -9.68
C PRO A 214 12.27 7.85 -8.19
N ALA A 215 12.82 8.94 -7.64
CA ALA A 215 13.13 9.04 -6.21
C ALA A 215 11.86 9.11 -5.35
N ILE A 216 10.83 9.83 -5.82
CA ILE A 216 9.55 9.93 -5.11
C ILE A 216 8.79 8.58 -5.12
N GLN A 217 8.89 7.80 -6.19
CA GLN A 217 8.33 6.44 -6.27
C GLN A 217 9.15 5.43 -5.44
N GLU A 218 10.47 5.62 -5.28
CA GLU A 218 11.28 4.89 -4.30
C GLU A 218 10.73 5.14 -2.88
N ASP A 219 10.53 6.41 -2.52
CA ASP A 219 9.89 6.88 -1.28
C ASP A 219 8.40 6.52 -1.15
N GLY A 220 7.76 5.94 -2.17
CA GLY A 220 6.38 5.46 -2.12
C GLY A 220 5.29 6.53 -2.29
N GLY A 221 5.58 7.61 -3.02
CA GLY A 221 4.61 8.59 -3.50
C GLY A 221 4.68 8.79 -5.02
N ASP A 222 4.06 9.86 -5.50
CA ASP A 222 4.27 10.39 -6.87
C ASP A 222 4.00 11.90 -6.89
N ILE A 223 4.20 12.52 -8.05
CA ILE A 223 3.91 13.91 -8.34
C ILE A 223 2.98 14.06 -9.55
N GLU A 224 2.13 15.07 -9.47
CA GLU A 224 1.15 15.42 -10.48
C GLU A 224 1.35 16.88 -10.89
N PHE A 225 1.69 17.11 -12.16
CA PHE A 225 1.85 18.45 -12.71
C PHE A 225 0.47 19.08 -12.95
N ARG A 226 0.26 20.28 -12.41
CA ARG A 226 -1.01 21.03 -12.46
C ARG A 226 -0.94 22.31 -13.28
N GLY A 227 0.22 22.63 -13.86
CA GLY A 227 0.42 23.78 -14.74
C GLY A 227 1.67 24.59 -14.41
N PHE A 228 1.93 25.59 -15.25
CA PHE A 228 3.02 26.55 -15.11
C PHE A 228 2.48 27.95 -15.44
N ASN A 229 2.64 28.92 -14.53
CA ASN A 229 2.20 30.30 -14.74
C ASN A 229 3.12 31.30 -14.04
N ASP A 230 3.40 32.44 -14.67
CA ASP A 230 4.21 33.55 -14.11
C ASP A 230 5.65 33.19 -13.67
N GLY A 231 6.11 31.97 -13.98
CA GLY A 231 7.38 31.38 -13.50
C GLY A 231 7.22 30.46 -12.28
N GLN A 232 6.00 30.17 -11.83
CA GLN A 232 5.69 29.21 -10.77
C GLN A 232 5.22 27.88 -11.38
N VAL A 233 5.83 26.77 -10.94
CA VAL A 233 5.42 25.40 -11.31
C VAL A 233 4.44 24.87 -10.28
N LEU A 234 3.21 24.54 -10.71
CA LEU A 234 2.16 24.01 -9.85
C LEU A 234 2.24 22.48 -9.79
N LEU A 235 2.54 21.93 -8.61
CA LEU A 235 2.63 20.47 -8.39
C LEU A 235 1.68 20.02 -7.29
N LYS A 236 1.03 18.86 -7.44
CA LYS A 236 0.41 18.15 -6.32
C LYS A 236 1.26 16.94 -5.93
N LEU A 237 1.51 16.77 -4.63
CA LEU A 237 2.19 15.61 -4.07
C LEU A 237 1.18 14.51 -3.73
N ARG A 238 1.53 13.25 -4.01
CA ARG A 238 0.68 12.06 -3.81
C ARG A 238 1.38 11.01 -2.94
N GLY A 239 0.60 10.14 -2.28
CA GLY A 239 1.12 9.03 -1.48
C GLY A 239 1.92 9.48 -0.26
N ALA A 240 3.05 8.82 0.02
CA ALA A 240 3.87 9.07 1.23
C ALA A 240 4.27 10.55 1.41
N CYS A 241 4.50 11.27 0.31
CA CYS A 241 4.95 12.67 0.31
C CYS A 241 3.85 13.69 0.67
N ARG A 242 2.58 13.27 0.73
CA ARG A 242 1.42 14.16 0.94
C ARG A 242 1.25 14.63 2.40
N THR A 243 1.66 13.83 3.40
CA THR A 243 1.32 14.05 4.82
C THR A 243 2.51 14.34 5.74
N CYS A 244 3.72 14.53 5.19
CA CYS A 244 4.95 14.62 5.98
C CYS A 244 5.54 16.04 5.97
N ASP A 245 5.03 16.94 6.82
CA ASP A 245 5.39 18.37 6.88
C ASP A 245 6.89 18.68 6.66
N SER A 246 7.77 17.94 7.34
CA SER A 246 9.24 18.11 7.26
C SER A 246 9.83 17.69 5.91
N SER A 247 9.32 16.62 5.33
CA SER A 247 9.78 16.08 4.04
C SER A 247 9.16 16.86 2.88
N THR A 248 7.90 17.29 2.99
CA THR A 248 7.20 18.12 2.01
C THR A 248 7.97 19.41 1.70
N VAL A 249 8.38 20.18 2.71
CA VAL A 249 9.17 21.42 2.50
C VAL A 249 10.54 21.10 1.89
N THR A 250 11.22 20.07 2.38
CA THR A 250 12.57 19.69 1.92
C THR A 250 12.56 19.22 0.46
N LEU A 251 11.61 18.36 0.10
CA LEU A 251 11.38 17.85 -1.26
C LEU A 251 11.01 18.99 -2.22
N LYS A 252 10.06 19.84 -1.84
CA LYS A 252 9.62 21.01 -2.61
C LYS A 252 10.80 21.94 -2.92
N ASN A 253 11.64 22.25 -1.93
CA ASN A 253 12.84 23.07 -2.12
C ASN A 253 13.90 22.39 -3.01
N GLY A 254 14.01 21.05 -2.96
CA GLY A 254 14.89 20.28 -3.83
C GLY A 254 14.45 20.31 -5.30
N ILE A 255 13.16 20.09 -5.56
CA ILE A 255 12.56 20.19 -6.91
C ILE A 255 12.71 21.61 -7.46
N GLU A 256 12.42 22.62 -6.63
CA GLU A 256 12.56 24.04 -6.97
C GLU A 256 13.99 24.40 -7.36
N SER A 257 14.96 24.04 -6.51
CA SER A 257 16.40 24.26 -6.79
C SER A 257 16.87 23.54 -8.06
N MET A 258 16.30 22.37 -8.37
CA MET A 258 16.62 21.64 -9.59
C MET A 258 16.04 22.32 -10.84
N LEU A 259 14.75 22.65 -10.84
CA LEU A 259 14.10 23.26 -12.00
C LEU A 259 14.69 24.65 -12.33
N MET A 260 14.92 25.48 -11.30
CA MET A 260 15.58 26.79 -11.44
C MET A 260 17.04 26.71 -11.94
N HIS A 261 17.68 25.53 -11.86
CA HIS A 261 19.04 25.32 -12.37
C HIS A 261 19.08 24.95 -13.87
N TYR A 262 18.01 24.33 -14.38
CA TYR A 262 17.94 23.87 -15.77
C TYR A 262 17.04 24.74 -16.67
N ILE A 263 16.15 25.55 -16.10
CA ILE A 263 15.16 26.35 -16.83
C ILE A 263 15.12 27.77 -16.23
N GLU A 264 15.54 28.79 -16.98
CA GLU A 264 15.66 30.18 -16.49
C GLU A 264 14.30 30.86 -16.27
N GLU A 265 13.25 30.37 -16.92
CA GLU A 265 11.86 30.83 -16.79
C GLU A 265 11.24 30.42 -15.44
N VAL A 266 11.74 29.36 -14.80
CA VAL A 266 11.25 28.89 -13.50
C VAL A 266 11.86 29.73 -12.38
N LYS A 267 10.99 30.32 -11.57
CA LYS A 267 11.30 31.19 -10.42
C LYS A 267 10.94 30.55 -9.09
N GLY A 268 10.18 29.45 -9.11
CA GLY A 268 9.69 28.77 -7.92
C GLY A 268 8.77 27.59 -8.24
N VAL A 269 8.48 26.81 -7.20
CA VAL A 269 7.46 25.76 -7.19
C VAL A 269 6.37 26.16 -6.20
N GLN A 270 5.12 25.81 -6.48
CA GLN A 270 4.02 25.89 -5.53
C GLN A 270 3.32 24.54 -5.42
N GLN A 271 3.19 24.03 -4.21
CA GLN A 271 2.32 22.89 -3.95
C GLN A 271 0.87 23.35 -4.03
N VAL A 272 0.06 22.63 -4.80
CA VAL A 272 -1.39 22.79 -4.88
C VAL A 272 -2.09 21.55 -4.33
N MET A 273 -3.28 21.76 -3.76
CA MET A 273 -4.17 20.71 -3.26
C MET A 273 -5.46 20.74 -4.09
N ASP A 274 -6.28 19.68 -4.02
CA ASP A 274 -7.58 19.70 -4.69
C ASP A 274 -8.56 20.61 -3.94
N GLN A 275 -9.51 21.23 -4.65
CA GLN A 275 -10.43 22.22 -4.06
C GLN A 275 -11.25 21.62 -2.90
N GLU A 276 -11.59 20.33 -2.98
CA GLU A 276 -12.25 19.57 -1.91
C GLU A 276 -11.38 19.49 -0.64
N GLU A 277 -10.07 19.27 -0.79
CA GLU A 277 -9.11 19.19 0.31
C GLU A 277 -8.91 20.57 0.96
N GLU A 278 -8.82 21.62 0.12
CA GLU A 278 -8.78 23.00 0.61
C GLU A 278 -10.03 23.39 1.39
N ILE A 279 -11.22 23.01 0.91
CA ILE A 279 -12.50 23.26 1.60
C ILE A 279 -12.51 22.50 2.93
N ALA A 280 -12.18 21.21 2.93
CA ALA A 280 -12.14 20.40 4.15
C ALA A 280 -11.17 20.98 5.21
N MET A 281 -9.97 21.42 4.82
CA MET A 281 -9.02 22.06 5.73
C MET A 281 -9.56 23.41 6.26
N LYS A 282 -10.17 24.23 5.40
CA LYS A 282 -10.77 25.53 5.79
C LYS A 282 -12.00 25.35 6.69
N GLU A 283 -12.76 24.28 6.54
CA GLU A 283 -13.88 23.94 7.43
C GLU A 283 -13.42 23.37 8.76
N PHE A 284 -12.40 22.49 8.76
CA PHE A 284 -11.80 21.96 9.98
C PHE A 284 -11.21 23.09 10.85
N ALA A 285 -10.46 24.02 10.26
CA ALA A 285 -9.91 25.18 10.99
C ALA A 285 -11.02 26.05 11.62
N LYS A 286 -12.10 26.33 10.88
CA LYS A 286 -13.28 27.06 11.41
C LYS A 286 -14.03 26.28 12.49
N PHE A 287 -14.00 24.96 12.46
CA PHE A 287 -14.60 24.11 13.48
C PHE A 287 -13.75 24.10 14.76
N GLU A 288 -12.42 23.99 14.62
CA GLU A 288 -11.50 24.08 15.76
C GLU A 288 -11.57 25.46 16.44
N GLU A 289 -11.64 26.55 15.66
CA GLU A 289 -11.83 27.90 16.20
C GLU A 289 -13.14 28.02 16.99
N LYS A 290 -14.26 27.50 16.46
CA LYS A 290 -15.54 27.45 17.19
C LYS A 290 -15.47 26.63 18.47
N LEU A 291 -14.74 25.50 18.46
CA LEU A 291 -14.49 24.74 19.68
C LEU A 291 -13.70 25.57 20.70
N ARG A 292 -12.62 26.26 20.29
CA ARG A 292 -11.82 27.18 21.12
C ARG A 292 -12.61 28.41 21.62
N GLN A 293 -13.73 28.76 20.98
CA GLN A 293 -14.62 29.85 21.43
C GLN A 293 -15.71 29.34 22.40
N GLN A 294 -16.21 28.11 22.24
CA GLN A 294 -17.21 27.51 23.14
C GLN A 294 -16.59 26.96 24.42
N LYS A 295 -15.39 26.37 24.31
CA LYS A 295 -14.55 25.97 25.43
C LYS A 295 -13.77 27.20 25.90
N GLY A 296 -14.16 27.76 27.05
CA GLY A 296 -13.47 28.90 27.67
C GLY A 296 -11.99 28.62 28.03
N PRO A 297 -11.25 29.63 28.52
CA PRO A 297 -9.78 29.61 28.58
C PRO A 297 -9.14 28.48 29.42
N ASP A 298 -9.88 27.84 30.33
CA ASP A 298 -9.42 26.70 31.14
C ASP A 298 -9.50 25.34 30.42
N ALA A 299 -9.88 25.30 29.14
CA ALA A 299 -10.05 24.05 28.42
C ALA A 299 -8.72 23.45 27.95
N ALA A 300 -8.33 22.35 28.59
CA ALA A 300 -7.16 21.57 28.22
C ALA A 300 -7.18 21.19 26.71
N PRO A 301 -6.03 21.28 26.00
CA PRO A 301 -5.94 20.99 24.58
C PRO A 301 -6.39 19.56 24.30
N THR A 302 -7.45 19.44 23.50
CA THR A 302 -8.04 18.14 23.16
C THR A 302 -7.36 17.64 21.90
N THR A 303 -6.61 16.53 22.04
CA THR A 303 -5.51 16.04 21.18
C THR A 303 -4.19 16.78 21.39
N VAL A 304 -3.15 16.01 21.75
CA VAL A 304 -1.75 16.48 21.88
C VAL A 304 -1.06 16.13 20.57
N GLY A 305 -1.01 17.10 19.65
CA GLY A 305 -0.23 17.01 18.42
C GLY A 305 1.09 17.76 18.55
N LYS A 306 2.22 17.04 18.44
CA LYS A 306 3.60 17.53 18.24
C LYS A 306 4.12 18.63 19.21
N GLY A 307 5.16 18.30 19.99
CA GLY A 307 6.34 19.17 20.00
C GLY A 307 6.74 19.97 21.25
N SER A 308 6.25 19.67 22.47
CA SER A 308 6.96 20.09 23.70
C SER A 308 7.55 18.88 24.42
N LEU A 309 8.86 18.95 24.65
CA LEU A 309 9.62 18.19 25.63
C LEU A 309 10.32 19.19 26.56
N ASP A 310 9.52 20.01 27.25
CA ASP A 310 10.06 20.96 28.22
C ASP A 310 10.68 20.22 29.42
N TYR A 311 11.94 20.55 29.68
CA TYR A 311 12.82 19.85 30.61
C TYR A 311 12.58 20.34 32.04
N ALA A 312 12.17 19.45 32.94
CA ALA A 312 12.02 19.77 34.36
C ALA A 312 13.34 19.54 35.12
N GLU A 313 14.03 20.62 35.49
CA GLU A 313 15.00 20.59 36.58
C GLU A 313 14.25 20.57 37.92
N GLY A 314 14.63 19.66 38.84
CA GLY A 314 13.98 19.47 40.15
C GLY A 314 14.34 18.13 40.80
#